data_AF-V2WMF7-F1
#
_entry.id   AF-V2WMF7-F1
#
_cell.length_a   1.000
_cell.length_b   1.000
_cell.length_c   1.000
_cell.angle_alpha   90.00
_cell.angle_beta   90.00
_cell.angle_gamma   90.00
#
_symmetry.space_group_name_H-M   'P 1'
#
loop_
_entity.id
_entity.type
_entity.pdbx_description
1 polymer ?
#
loop_
_entity_poly.entity_id
_entity_poly.type
_entity_poly.pdbx_seq_one_letter_code
_entity_poly.pdbx_strand_id
1 'polypeptide(L)' 'YNGRQPGDPQRGVEVVLDIVRGEGVAKDKPFQKSIQLGSDCYAVAKAESEKALNRLEEWKEVSISTDFPKGT' A
#
# COMPACT_ATOMS: atom_id res chain seq x y z
N TYR A 1 18.39 3.70 18.91
CA TYR A 1 18.39 2.58 17.96
C TYR A 1 19.02 1.38 18.66
N ASN A 2 18.37 0.21 18.71
CA ASN A 2 18.87 -0.96 19.46
C ASN A 2 19.52 -2.04 18.58
N GLY A 3 19.58 -1.83 17.25
CA GLY A 3 20.22 -2.74 16.30
C GLY A 3 19.50 -4.07 16.10
N ARG A 4 18.26 -4.20 16.59
CA ARG A 4 17.46 -5.42 16.50
C ARG A 4 16.28 -5.27 15.56
N GLN A 5 16.23 -4.16 14.81
CA GLN A 5 15.23 -3.98 13.78
C GLN A 5 15.44 -5.04 12.69
N PRO A 6 14.35 -5.64 12.16
CA PRO A 6 14.46 -6.63 11.11
C PRO A 6 14.90 -6.03 9.77
N GLY A 7 14.67 -4.73 9.57
CA GLY A 7 15.02 -4.01 8.34
C GLY A 7 16.50 -3.62 8.28
N ASP A 8 17.02 -3.60 7.06
CA ASP A 8 18.32 -3.04 6.70
C ASP A 8 18.11 -1.63 6.12
N PRO A 9 18.51 -0.55 6.83
CA PRO A 9 18.32 0.82 6.35
C PRO A 9 19.09 1.13 5.07
N GLN A 10 20.27 0.52 4.85
CA GLN A 10 21.07 0.79 3.66
C GLN A 10 20.36 0.25 2.42
N ARG A 11 19.91 -1.02 2.47
CA ARG A 11 19.09 -1.60 1.41
C ARG A 11 17.79 -0.85 1.20
N GLY A 12 17.19 -0.34 2.28
CA GLY A 12 16.00 0.51 2.20
C GLY A 12 16.24 1.74 1.32
N VAL A 13 17.36 2.43 1.51
CA VAL A 13 17.73 3.60 0.68
C VAL A 13 18.04 3.20 -0.76
N GLU A 14 18.75 2.09 -0.99
CA GLU A 14 19.04 1.59 -2.33
C GLU A 14 17.75 1.35 -3.14
N VAL A 15 16.74 0.71 -2.53
CA VAL A 15 15.43 0.52 -3.17
C VAL A 15 14.70 1.83 -3.41
N VAL A 16 14.78 2.80 -2.49
CA VAL A 16 14.17 4.13 -2.70
C VAL A 16 14.80 4.84 -3.90
N LEU A 17 16.12 4.73 -4.07
CA LEU A 17 16.81 5.31 -5.24
C LEU A 17 16.37 4.65 -6.54
N ASP A 18 16.28 3.32 -6.56
CA ASP A 18 15.75 2.56 -7.70
C ASP A 18 14.34 3.04 -8.09
N ILE A 19 13.45 3.25 -7.12
CA ILE A 19 12.08 3.73 -7.35
C ILE A 19 12.06 5.14 -7.94
N VAL A 20 12.84 6.06 -7.37
CA VAL A 20 12.87 7.46 -7.82
C VAL A 20 13.43 7.58 -9.24
N ARG A 21 14.40 6.74 -9.60
CA ARG A 21 15.05 6.75 -10.91
C ARG A 21 14.36 5.84 -11.93
N GLY A 22 13.46 4.95 -11.50
CA GLY A 22 12.84 3.95 -12.36
C GLY A 22 13.83 2.89 -12.85
N GLU A 23 14.83 2.55 -12.03
CA GLU A 23 15.90 1.59 -12.35
C GLU A 23 15.91 0.39 -11.39
N GLY A 24 16.87 -0.51 -11.58
CA GLY A 24 17.10 -1.64 -10.68
C GLY A 24 15.85 -2.47 -10.40
N VAL A 25 15.50 -2.67 -9.12
CA VAL A 25 14.33 -3.48 -8.72
C VAL A 25 12.98 -2.82 -9.03
N ALA A 26 12.98 -1.52 -9.34
CA ALA A 26 11.79 -0.75 -9.69
C ALA A 26 11.65 -0.51 -11.19
N LYS A 27 12.54 -1.10 -12.01
CA LYS A 27 12.47 -0.99 -13.47
C LYS A 27 11.09 -1.43 -13.99
N ASP A 28 10.57 -0.66 -14.94
CA ASP A 28 9.26 -0.88 -15.59
C ASP A 28 8.05 -0.83 -14.63
N LYS A 29 8.23 -0.39 -13.37
CA LYS A 29 7.13 -0.10 -12.45
C LYS A 29 6.71 1.36 -12.56
N PRO A 30 5.40 1.67 -12.50
CA PRO A 30 4.96 3.05 -12.40
C PRO A 30 5.35 3.63 -11.04
N PHE A 31 5.72 4.91 -11.03
CA PHE A 31 6.02 5.62 -9.79
C PHE A 31 4.84 5.56 -8.81
N GLN A 32 5.12 5.19 -7.55
CA GLN A 32 4.11 5.06 -6.50
C GLN A 32 4.17 6.24 -5.53
N LYS A 33 2.99 6.76 -5.14
CA LYS A 33 2.89 7.83 -4.15
C LYS A 33 3.32 7.38 -2.74
N SER A 34 3.13 6.10 -2.42
CA SER A 34 3.56 5.46 -1.18
C SER A 34 3.93 4.01 -1.45
N ILE A 35 4.91 3.50 -0.70
CA ILE A 35 5.35 2.10 -0.79
C ILE A 35 5.74 1.58 0.60
N GLN A 36 5.37 0.34 0.90
CA GLN A 36 5.72 -0.35 2.13
C GLN A 36 6.96 -1.19 1.89
N LEU A 37 7.98 -1.02 2.74
CA LEU A 37 9.25 -1.72 2.66
C LEU A 37 9.42 -2.61 3.89
N GLY A 38 9.85 -3.85 3.68
CA GLY A 38 9.96 -4.86 4.72
C GLY A 38 8.74 -5.80 4.75
N SER A 39 9.00 -7.08 5.03
CA SER A 39 7.98 -8.13 5.02
C SER A 39 6.94 -7.96 6.14
N ASP A 40 7.36 -7.43 7.28
CA ASP A 40 6.50 -7.10 8.41
C ASP A 40 5.53 -5.95 8.05
N CYS A 41 6.05 -4.86 7.50
CA CYS A 41 5.26 -3.73 7.04
C CYS A 41 4.28 -4.14 5.94
N TYR A 42 4.73 -4.93 4.95
CA TYR A 42 3.88 -5.46 3.89
C TYR A 42 2.75 -6.33 4.44
N ALA A 43 3.06 -7.27 5.34
CA ALA A 43 2.06 -8.18 5.89
C ALA A 43 0.94 -7.43 6.62
N VAL A 44 1.30 -6.46 7.46
CA VAL A 44 0.32 -5.65 8.19
C VAL A 44 -0.48 -4.76 7.23
N ALA A 45 0.19 -4.04 6.33
CA ALA A 45 -0.49 -3.13 5.41
C ALA A 45 -1.44 -3.86 4.45
N LYS A 46 -1.03 -5.04 3.95
CA LYS A 46 -1.89 -5.88 3.11
C LYS A 46 -3.12 -6.36 3.88
N ALA A 47 -2.93 -6.90 5.09
CA ALA A 47 -4.03 -7.40 5.90
C ALA A 47 -5.06 -6.30 6.24
N GLU A 48 -4.61 -5.10 6.61
CA GLU A 48 -5.51 -3.98 6.87
C GLU A 48 -6.21 -3.47 5.62
N SER A 49 -5.54 -3.48 4.46
CA SER A 49 -6.14 -3.12 3.17
C SER A 49 -7.24 -4.12 2.79
N GLU A 50 -7.00 -5.42 2.94
CA GLU A 50 -7.99 -6.46 2.69
C GLU A 50 -9.19 -6.35 3.64
N LYS A 51 -8.96 -6.07 4.93
CA LYS A 51 -10.04 -5.79 5.89
C LYS A 51 -10.87 -4.57 5.50
N ALA A 52 -10.23 -3.50 5.01
CA ALA A 52 -10.93 -2.31 4.56
C ALA A 52 -11.81 -2.60 3.34
N LEU A 53 -11.29 -3.35 2.37
CA LEU A 53 -12.06 -3.80 1.20
C LEU A 53 -13.25 -4.68 1.61
N ASN A 54 -13.04 -5.63 2.51
CA ASN A 54 -14.11 -6.48 3.03
C ASN A 54 -15.21 -5.66 3.71
N ARG A 55 -14.84 -4.64 4.49
CA ARG A 55 -15.80 -3.74 5.13
C ARG A 55 -16.62 -2.94 4.11
N LEU A 56 -15.98 -2.48 3.02
CA LEU A 56 -16.69 -1.78 1.93
C LEU A 56 -17.75 -2.68 1.28
N GLU A 57 -17.41 -3.94 1.00
CA GLU A 57 -18.37 -4.88 0.41
C GLU A 57 -19.47 -5.30 1.40
N GLU A 58 -19.14 -5.54 2.68
CA GLU A 58 -20.12 -5.86 3.72
C GLU A 58 -21.18 -4.74 3.88
N TRP A 59 -20.75 -3.48 3.79
CA TRP A 59 -21.62 -2.31 3.97
C TRP A 59 -22.06 -1.66 2.66
N LYS A 60 -21.91 -2.34 1.52
CA LYS A 60 -22.10 -1.76 0.18
C LYS A 60 -23.47 -1.13 -0.01
N GLU A 61 -24.53 -1.90 0.22
CA GLU A 61 -25.91 -1.44 0.02
C GLU A 61 -26.22 -0.21 0.87
N VAL A 62 -25.80 -0.21 2.14
CA VAL A 62 -25.95 0.95 3.03
C VAL A 62 -25.15 2.15 2.51
N SER A 63 -23.90 1.92 2.10
CA SER A 63 -22.99 2.98 1.64
C SER A 63 -23.52 3.68 0.39
N ILE A 64 -24.00 2.91 -0.60
CA ILE A 64 -24.52 3.46 -1.87
C ILE A 64 -25.98 3.94 -1.76
N SER A 65 -26.70 3.61 -0.68
CA SER A 65 -28.11 4.01 -0.51
C SER A 65 -28.34 5.53 -0.41
N THR A 66 -27.26 6.30 -0.25
CA THR A 66 -27.31 7.76 -0.14
C THR A 66 -27.13 8.48 -1.48
N ASP A 67 -26.94 7.73 -2.57
CA ASP A 67 -26.92 8.30 -3.92
C ASP A 67 -28.28 8.91 -4.28
N PHE A 68 -28.26 9.95 -5.13
CA PHE A 68 -29.49 10.45 -5.74
C PHE A 68 -30.16 9.32 -6.56
N PRO A 69 -31.50 9.27 -6.62
CA PRO A 69 -32.20 8.37 -7.51
C PRO A 69 -31.70 8.54 -8.95
N LYS A 70 -31.40 7.43 -9.62
CA LYS A 70 -30.95 7.47 -11.01
C LYS A 70 -32.10 7.95 -11.90
N GLY A 71 -32.01 9.20 -12.36
CA GLY A 71 -32.90 9.79 -13.36
C GLY A 71 -34.03 10.63 -12.75
N THR A 72 -33.83 11.95 -12.79
CA THR A 72 -34.89 12.97 -12.91
C THR A 72 -34.67 13.73 -14.20
#